data_AF-M3H5C8-F1
#
_entry.id   AF-M3H5C8-F1
#
_cell.length_a   1.000
_cell.length_b   1.000
_cell.length_c   1.000
_cell.angle_alpha   90.00
_cell.angle_beta   90.00
_cell.angle_gamma   90.00
#
_symmetry.space_group_name_H-M   'P 1'
#
loop_
_entity.id
_entity.type
_entity.pdbx_description
1 polymer ?
#
loop_
_entity_poly.entity_id
_entity_poly.type
_entity_poly.pdbx_seq_one_letter_code
_entity_poly.pdbx_strand_id
1 'polypeptide(L)'
;MSFDLNSLPNDIEELKKIIILENLKYQEELRNQKLKESEYLDQIERLKIQLFGRRTEKWSQIEKDQGILFNEIESSLQEESPEPEETSLFTPVKSHTRKKTGRKPFPEYLPRITMLHDIPESEKICSCGHELTRIGEESSEKLDIIPAKIQVEVHIRPKYACKKCEGTSDETLPVVKIAPVSNQIAEKSMLSSGFLAYTLTQKFADALPFYRQTGILQRSGVEISRSTLSNTAIQVYEKLSPMLEDVRKELFKSKYLQIDETILQVLNEPGKSNTSKSYMWVIRGFIREKPVVLYHYEPSRSAKFLEEWIGDFEGIIQTDGFESYDSLLKTKPRILHAGCWNHARRRFFEILKVDSKNAQAQWIVKEIGKLYAVESKTKEEKLSSEEHLKLRQSEIQADCSRDSFLDEQTDSRGRSQIFDGKSSLVSCRPVAKASNLFRSS
;
A
#
# COMPACT_ATOMS: atom_id res chain seq x y z
N MET A 1 54.24 -1.80 -25.90
CA MET A 1 55.17 -0.76 -25.41
C MET A 1 56.57 -1.33 -25.51
N SER A 2 57.47 -0.64 -26.22
CA SER A 2 58.89 -0.99 -26.25
C SER A 2 59.50 -0.51 -24.94
N PHE A 3 59.91 -1.43 -24.06
CA PHE A 3 60.59 -1.07 -22.82
C PHE A 3 62.06 -0.79 -23.16
N ASP A 4 62.49 0.45 -23.01
CA ASP A 4 63.90 0.82 -23.20
C ASP A 4 64.70 0.42 -21.97
N LEU A 5 65.39 -0.72 -22.07
CA LEU A 5 66.19 -1.30 -20.99
C LEU A 5 67.35 -0.40 -20.56
N ASN A 6 67.76 0.56 -21.42
CA ASN A 6 68.83 1.51 -21.09
C ASN A 6 68.36 2.65 -20.16
N SER A 7 67.05 2.75 -19.89
CA SER A 7 66.47 3.76 -18.99
C SER A 7 66.45 3.33 -17.52
N LEU A 8 66.83 2.08 -17.22
CA LEU A 8 66.86 1.55 -15.87
C LEU A 8 68.25 1.74 -15.22
N PRO A 9 68.33 1.97 -13.90
CA PRO A 9 69.61 2.04 -13.21
C PRO A 9 70.40 0.74 -13.34
N ASN A 10 71.72 0.82 -13.50
CA ASN A 10 72.61 -0.34 -13.50
C ASN A 10 73.01 -0.79 -12.08
N ASP A 11 72.64 -0.03 -11.05
CA ASP A 11 72.89 -0.41 -9.66
C ASP A 11 71.89 -1.46 -9.16
N ILE A 12 72.43 -2.53 -8.57
CA ILE A 12 71.67 -3.70 -8.12
C ILE A 12 70.74 -3.32 -6.95
N GLU A 13 71.16 -2.41 -6.06
CA GLU A 13 70.32 -1.99 -4.94
C GLU A 13 69.15 -1.10 -5.39
N GLU A 14 69.37 -0.18 -6.33
CA GLU A 14 68.31 0.63 -6.93
C GLU A 14 67.30 -0.23 -7.71
N LEU A 15 67.75 -1.22 -8.49
CA LEU A 15 66.86 -2.17 -9.18
C LEU A 15 66.01 -2.99 -8.19
N LYS A 16 66.60 -3.48 -7.09
CA LYS A 16 65.86 -4.19 -6.03
C LYS A 16 64.79 -3.28 -5.40
N LYS A 17 65.09 -2.00 -5.16
CA LYS A 17 64.12 -1.03 -4.63
C LYS A 17 62.96 -0.79 -5.60
N ILE A 18 63.24 -0.64 -6.89
CA ILE A 18 62.21 -0.45 -7.93
C ILE A 18 61.28 -1.67 -7.98
N ILE A 19 61.82 -2.89 -7.99
CA ILE A 19 61.02 -4.13 -8.00
C ILE A 19 60.11 -4.21 -6.76
N ILE A 20 60.60 -3.85 -5.58
CA ILE A 20 59.79 -3.84 -4.36
C ILE A 20 58.66 -2.81 -4.47
N LEU A 21 58.95 -1.59 -4.93
CA LEU A 21 57.95 -0.54 -5.09
C LEU A 21 56.89 -0.90 -6.15
N GLU A 22 57.31 -1.51 -7.25
CA GLU A 22 56.41 -1.95 -8.32
C GLU A 22 55.52 -3.11 -7.86
N ASN A 23 56.08 -4.07 -7.11
CA ASN A 23 55.28 -5.14 -6.48
C ASN A 23 54.26 -4.57 -5.47
N LEU A 24 54.63 -3.57 -4.67
CA LEU A 24 53.71 -2.93 -3.73
C LEU A 24 52.57 -2.21 -4.47
N LYS A 25 52.88 -1.44 -5.54
CA LYS A 25 51.87 -0.80 -6.38
C LYS A 25 50.95 -1.82 -7.05
N TYR A 26 51.49 -2.91 -7.57
CA TYR A 26 50.72 -3.99 -8.18
C TYR A 26 49.78 -4.66 -7.17
N GLN A 27 50.23 -4.91 -5.94
CA GLN A 27 49.39 -5.46 -4.87
C GLN A 27 48.26 -4.49 -4.48
N GLU A 28 48.53 -3.19 -4.44
CA GLU A 28 47.53 -2.17 -4.17
C GLU A 28 46.48 -2.08 -5.29
N GLU A 29 46.92 -2.08 -6.56
CA GLU A 29 46.02 -2.12 -7.71
C GLU A 29 45.15 -3.39 -7.73
N LEU A 30 45.74 -4.55 -7.44
CA LEU A 30 45.02 -5.82 -7.36
C LEU A 30 43.98 -5.80 -6.23
N ARG A 31 44.31 -5.20 -5.08
CA ARG A 31 43.36 -5.00 -3.98
C ARG A 31 42.21 -4.09 -4.39
N ASN A 32 42.51 -2.98 -5.06
CA ASN A 32 41.50 -2.04 -5.57
C ASN A 32 40.60 -2.69 -6.64
N GLN A 33 41.15 -3.52 -7.52
CA GLN A 33 40.37 -4.27 -8.51
C GLN A 33 39.43 -5.28 -7.84
N LYS A 34 39.92 -6.06 -6.86
CA LYS A 34 39.09 -7.00 -6.10
C LYS A 34 37.97 -6.30 -5.33
N LEU A 35 38.24 -5.12 -4.78
CA LEU A 35 37.22 -4.31 -4.11
C LEU A 35 36.10 -3.90 -5.09
N LYS A 36 36.48 -3.38 -6.27
CA LYS A 36 35.52 -3.01 -7.32
C LYS A 36 34.73 -4.22 -7.83
N GLU A 37 35.39 -5.36 -8.01
CA GLU A 37 34.73 -6.60 -8.42
C GLU A 37 33.68 -7.04 -7.40
N SER A 38 34.02 -6.99 -6.11
CA SER A 38 33.06 -7.24 -5.02
C SER A 38 31.88 -6.26 -5.06
N GLU A 39 32.14 -4.96 -5.25
CA GLU A 39 31.09 -3.94 -5.36
C GLU A 39 30.17 -4.18 -6.57
N TYR A 40 30.72 -4.59 -7.72
CA TYR A 40 29.94 -4.90 -8.91
C TYR A 40 29.11 -6.18 -8.73
N LEU A 41 29.66 -7.21 -8.08
CA LEU A 41 28.92 -8.44 -7.77
C LEU A 41 27.74 -8.15 -6.84
N ASP A 42 27.94 -7.34 -5.80
CA ASP A 42 26.86 -6.90 -4.90
C ASP A 42 25.79 -6.10 -5.66
N GLN A 43 26.18 -5.23 -6.60
CA GLN A 43 25.23 -4.50 -7.45
C GLN A 43 24.42 -5.44 -8.35
N ILE A 44 25.07 -6.42 -8.96
CA ILE A 44 24.40 -7.43 -9.80
C ILE A 44 23.40 -8.23 -8.96
N GLU A 45 23.77 -8.63 -7.75
CA GLU A 45 22.88 -9.37 -6.85
C GLU A 45 21.68 -8.51 -6.42
N ARG A 46 21.90 -7.23 -6.07
CA ARG A 46 20.80 -6.27 -5.80
C ARG A 46 19.84 -6.15 -6.97
N LEU A 47 20.35 -6.02 -8.20
CA LEU A 47 19.53 -5.92 -9.40
C LEU A 47 18.76 -7.22 -9.67
N LYS A 48 19.39 -8.38 -9.52
CA LYS A 48 18.72 -9.69 -9.62
C LYS A 48 17.59 -9.82 -8.60
N ILE A 49 17.81 -9.38 -7.37
CA ILE A 49 16.79 -9.41 -6.32
C ILE A 49 15.66 -8.40 -6.61
N GLN A 50 15.94 -7.24 -7.20
CA GLN A 50 14.90 -6.30 -7.60
C GLN A 50 14.04 -6.83 -8.76
N LEU A 51 14.65 -7.53 -9.71
CA LEU A 51 13.97 -8.10 -10.89
C LEU A 51 13.22 -9.39 -10.56
N PHE A 52 13.85 -10.30 -9.82
CA PHE A 52 13.38 -11.68 -9.62
C PHE A 52 13.11 -12.05 -8.15
N GLY A 53 13.46 -11.17 -7.20
CA GLY A 53 13.30 -11.45 -5.79
C GLY A 53 11.88 -11.21 -5.28
N ARG A 54 11.55 -11.85 -4.16
CA ARG A 54 10.25 -11.66 -3.49
C ARG A 54 10.10 -10.19 -3.05
N ARG A 55 8.97 -9.58 -3.43
CA ARG A 55 8.61 -8.21 -3.02
C ARG A 55 8.20 -8.09 -1.55
N THR A 56 7.90 -9.20 -0.89
CA THR A 56 7.49 -9.22 0.52
C THR A 56 8.67 -9.09 1.47
N GLU A 57 8.59 -8.19 2.46
CA GLU A 57 9.59 -7.99 3.52
C GLU A 57 9.41 -8.90 4.75
N LYS A 58 8.62 -9.98 4.58
CA LYS A 58 8.36 -10.97 5.63
C LYS A 58 9.59 -11.87 5.80
N TRP A 59 10.08 -11.99 7.03
CA TRP A 59 11.24 -12.81 7.37
C TRP A 59 10.81 -14.29 7.41
N SER A 60 11.23 -15.07 6.40
CA SER A 60 10.76 -16.44 6.18
C SER A 60 11.21 -17.47 7.22
N GLN A 61 12.14 -17.13 8.14
CA GLN A 61 12.53 -18.06 9.20
C GLN A 61 11.41 -18.31 10.24
N ILE A 62 10.39 -17.44 10.31
CA ILE A 62 9.37 -17.47 11.38
C ILE A 62 8.06 -18.18 10.95
N GLU A 63 7.85 -18.45 9.65
CA GLU A 63 6.59 -19.03 9.15
C GLU A 63 6.83 -20.21 8.18
N LYS A 64 7.44 -21.31 8.67
CA LYS A 64 7.45 -22.59 7.94
C LYS A 64 6.06 -23.26 7.84
N ASP A 65 5.06 -22.75 8.55
CA ASP A 65 3.74 -23.40 8.70
C ASP A 65 2.59 -22.75 7.91
N GLN A 66 2.83 -21.67 7.16
CA GLN A 66 1.84 -21.15 6.21
C GLN A 66 2.28 -21.42 4.78
N GLY A 67 1.68 -22.46 4.20
CA GLY A 67 1.84 -22.83 2.80
C GLY A 67 1.55 -21.69 1.84
N ILE A 68 2.15 -21.81 0.66
CA ILE A 68 2.09 -20.86 -0.45
C ILE A 68 0.66 -20.87 -1.02
N LEU A 69 -0.24 -20.05 -0.48
CA LEU A 69 -1.66 -20.12 -0.80
C LEU A 69 -2.10 -19.28 -2.02
N PHE A 70 -1.20 -18.50 -2.63
CA PHE A 70 -1.54 -17.57 -3.72
C PHE A 70 -0.49 -17.39 -4.83
N ASN A 71 0.49 -18.31 -4.99
CA ASN A 71 1.47 -18.23 -6.09
C ASN A 71 1.17 -19.18 -7.28
N GLU A 72 0.01 -19.84 -7.33
CA GLU A 72 -0.28 -20.80 -8.40
C GLU A 72 -0.29 -20.15 -9.80
N ILE A 73 -0.68 -18.87 -9.90
CA ILE A 73 -0.77 -18.14 -11.18
C ILE A 73 0.61 -17.72 -11.73
N GLU A 74 1.60 -17.44 -10.85
CA GLU A 74 2.97 -17.13 -11.29
C GLU A 74 3.78 -18.40 -11.60
N SER A 75 3.51 -19.52 -10.91
CA SER A 75 4.21 -20.79 -11.15
C SER A 75 3.74 -21.51 -12.43
N SER A 76 2.50 -21.27 -12.87
CA SER A 76 1.91 -21.90 -14.06
C SER A 76 2.28 -21.21 -15.39
N LEU A 77 2.94 -20.05 -15.34
CA LEU A 77 3.44 -19.35 -16.52
C LEU A 77 4.85 -19.81 -16.96
N GLN A 78 5.47 -20.75 -16.25
CA GLN A 78 6.83 -21.24 -16.53
C GLN A 78 6.93 -22.70 -16.99
N GLU A 79 5.83 -23.41 -17.16
CA GLU A 79 5.86 -24.77 -17.70
C GLU A 79 5.21 -24.79 -19.10
N GLU A 80 6.04 -24.77 -20.14
CA GLU A 80 5.65 -25.28 -21.45
C GLU A 80 5.29 -26.76 -21.28
N SER A 81 3.99 -27.07 -21.25
CA SER A 81 3.52 -28.46 -21.19
C SER A 81 3.53 -29.08 -22.60
N PRO A 82 4.20 -30.21 -22.84
CA PRO A 82 3.74 -31.17 -23.84
C PRO A 82 2.52 -31.93 -23.30
N GLU A 83 1.58 -32.26 -24.19
CA GLU A 83 0.36 -33.04 -23.91
C GLU A 83 0.65 -34.39 -23.22
N PRO A 84 -0.28 -34.89 -22.38
CA PRO A 84 -0.03 -36.09 -21.58
C PRO A 84 -0.29 -37.37 -22.37
N GLU A 85 0.65 -38.31 -22.33
CA GLU A 85 0.37 -39.72 -22.58
C GLU A 85 -0.04 -40.41 -21.28
N GLU A 86 -1.16 -41.13 -21.34
CA GLU A 86 -1.66 -41.98 -20.26
C GLU A 86 -0.70 -43.14 -20.00
N THR A 87 -0.36 -43.38 -18.73
CA THR A 87 -0.06 -44.74 -18.29
C THR A 87 -0.37 -44.94 -16.81
N SER A 88 -1.34 -45.82 -16.57
CA SER A 88 -1.74 -46.34 -15.28
C SER A 88 -0.68 -47.26 -14.68
N LEU A 89 -0.29 -47.07 -13.41
CA LEU A 89 0.18 -48.17 -12.56
C LEU A 89 -0.18 -47.91 -11.09
N PHE A 90 -1.02 -48.81 -10.54
CA PHE A 90 -1.35 -48.94 -9.13
C PHE A 90 -0.12 -49.35 -8.30
N THR A 91 0.00 -48.84 -7.07
CA THR A 91 0.69 -49.53 -5.96
C THR A 91 0.12 -49.10 -4.59
N PRO A 92 0.11 -50.01 -3.58
CA PRO A 92 -0.84 -50.00 -2.47
C PRO A 92 -0.44 -49.15 -1.25
N VAL A 93 -1.47 -48.70 -0.53
CA VAL A 93 -1.46 -47.81 0.63
C VAL A 93 -0.91 -48.46 1.90
N LYS A 94 -0.05 -47.75 2.65
CA LYS A 94 0.10 -47.91 4.11
C LYS A 94 -0.60 -46.78 4.85
N SER A 95 -1.41 -47.14 5.83
CA SER A 95 -2.38 -46.33 6.54
C SER A 95 -1.76 -45.28 7.46
N HIS A 96 -2.06 -44.00 7.21
CA HIS A 96 -2.00 -42.93 8.22
C HIS A 96 -3.41 -42.47 8.57
N THR A 97 -3.70 -42.34 9.86
CA THR A 97 -4.95 -41.83 10.42
C THR A 97 -5.23 -40.42 9.88
N ARG A 98 -6.29 -40.28 9.08
CA ARG A 98 -6.71 -39.03 8.44
C ARG A 98 -7.22 -38.02 9.48
N LYS A 99 -6.62 -36.82 9.52
CA LYS A 99 -7.36 -35.61 9.90
C LYS A 99 -8.58 -35.52 8.97
N LYS A 100 -9.79 -35.36 9.53
CA LYS A 100 -11.01 -35.26 8.73
C LYS A 100 -10.89 -34.07 7.76
N THR A 101 -10.64 -34.37 6.49
CA THR A 101 -10.75 -33.45 5.36
C THR A 101 -12.24 -33.20 5.12
N GLY A 102 -12.77 -32.16 5.75
CA GLY A 102 -14.10 -31.60 5.47
C GLY A 102 -13.98 -30.10 5.25
N ARG A 103 -14.81 -29.54 4.37
CA ARG A 103 -14.90 -28.08 4.18
C ARG A 103 -15.35 -27.44 5.50
N LYS A 104 -14.77 -26.28 5.85
CA LYS A 104 -15.25 -25.49 7.01
C LYS A 104 -16.72 -25.09 6.77
N PRO A 105 -17.60 -25.20 7.77
CA PRO A 105 -19.00 -24.80 7.64
C PRO A 105 -19.11 -23.29 7.41
N PHE A 106 -20.18 -22.86 6.73
CA PHE A 106 -20.44 -21.44 6.55
C PHE A 106 -20.88 -20.80 7.89
N PRO A 107 -20.53 -19.52 8.15
CA PRO A 107 -20.89 -18.85 9.39
C PRO A 107 -22.40 -18.87 9.67
N GLU A 108 -22.77 -19.15 10.93
CA GLU A 108 -24.17 -19.31 11.35
C GLU A 108 -25.03 -18.05 11.17
N TYR A 109 -24.40 -16.86 11.18
CA TYR A 109 -25.08 -15.59 11.00
C TYR A 109 -25.53 -15.31 9.55
N LEU A 110 -25.07 -16.11 8.57
CA LEU A 110 -25.51 -15.95 7.19
C LEU A 110 -26.92 -16.53 7.01
N PRO A 111 -27.83 -15.82 6.32
CA PRO A 111 -29.18 -16.30 6.09
C PRO A 111 -29.17 -17.56 5.22
N ARG A 112 -29.88 -18.62 5.64
CA ARG A 112 -30.06 -19.86 4.89
C ARG A 112 -31.42 -19.86 4.21
N ILE A 113 -31.45 -20.07 2.89
CA ILE A 113 -32.68 -20.25 2.12
C ILE A 113 -32.77 -21.73 1.74
N THR A 114 -33.84 -22.41 2.17
CA THR A 114 -34.07 -23.83 1.87
C THR A 114 -34.73 -24.00 0.51
N MET A 115 -34.04 -24.64 -0.43
CA MET A 115 -34.59 -25.04 -1.72
C MET A 115 -34.92 -26.54 -1.69
N LEU A 116 -36.20 -26.90 -1.72
CA LEU A 116 -36.66 -28.29 -1.74
C LEU A 116 -36.62 -28.81 -3.17
N HIS A 117 -35.79 -29.82 -3.41
CA HIS A 117 -35.79 -30.60 -4.65
C HIS A 117 -36.48 -31.94 -4.35
N ASP A 118 -37.70 -32.11 -4.84
CA ASP A 118 -38.49 -33.34 -4.66
C ASP A 118 -38.57 -34.13 -5.98
N ILE A 119 -38.77 -35.43 -5.86
CA ILE A 119 -39.00 -36.29 -7.03
C ILE A 119 -40.44 -36.09 -7.55
N PRO A 120 -40.69 -36.20 -8.87
CA PRO A 120 -42.04 -36.12 -9.43
C PRO A 120 -42.99 -37.13 -8.79
N GLU A 121 -44.27 -36.79 -8.68
CA GLU A 121 -45.29 -37.63 -8.01
C GLU A 121 -45.41 -39.04 -8.62
N SER A 122 -45.13 -39.18 -9.93
CA SER A 122 -45.11 -40.46 -10.63
C SER A 122 -43.98 -41.39 -10.17
N GLU A 123 -42.88 -40.85 -9.65
CA GLU A 123 -41.72 -41.59 -9.15
C GLU A 123 -41.83 -41.88 -7.65
N LYS A 124 -42.83 -41.29 -6.96
CA LYS A 124 -43.16 -41.59 -5.56
C LYS A 124 -43.94 -42.89 -5.41
N ILE A 125 -44.30 -43.55 -6.50
CA ILE A 125 -44.95 -44.86 -6.48
C ILE A 125 -43.89 -45.92 -6.78
N CYS A 126 -43.65 -46.80 -5.81
CA CYS A 126 -42.77 -47.94 -5.99
C CYS A 126 -43.34 -48.88 -7.06
N SER A 127 -42.49 -49.64 -7.75
CA SER A 127 -42.88 -50.63 -8.76
C SER A 127 -43.83 -51.72 -8.24
N CYS A 128 -44.00 -51.85 -6.91
CA CYS A 128 -44.99 -52.71 -6.26
C CYS A 128 -46.33 -52.03 -5.91
N GLY A 129 -46.56 -50.79 -6.37
CA GLY A 129 -47.82 -50.05 -6.23
C GLY A 129 -48.01 -49.32 -4.89
N HIS A 130 -46.99 -49.26 -4.04
CA HIS A 130 -47.03 -48.56 -2.75
C HIS A 130 -46.29 -47.22 -2.81
N GLU A 131 -46.80 -46.23 -2.08
CA GLU A 131 -46.23 -44.88 -2.00
C GLU A 131 -44.93 -44.87 -1.17
N LEU A 132 -43.90 -44.18 -1.67
CA LEU A 132 -42.61 -44.03 -1.02
C LEU A 132 -42.71 -43.02 0.12
N THR A 133 -42.43 -43.47 1.34
CA THR A 133 -42.32 -42.60 2.52
C THR A 133 -40.96 -41.91 2.59
N ARG A 134 -40.93 -40.63 2.96
CA ARG A 134 -39.70 -39.85 3.18
C ARG A 134 -38.96 -40.35 4.43
N ILE A 135 -37.80 -40.99 4.24
CA ILE A 135 -37.01 -41.64 5.32
C ILE A 135 -35.83 -40.77 5.81
N GLY A 136 -35.42 -39.77 5.03
CA GLY A 136 -34.34 -38.85 5.38
C GLY A 136 -34.14 -37.77 4.32
N GLU A 137 -33.19 -36.88 4.56
CA GLU A 137 -32.80 -35.84 3.60
C GLU A 137 -31.29 -35.70 3.58
N GLU A 138 -30.74 -35.44 2.40
CA GLU A 138 -29.34 -35.07 2.22
C GLU A 138 -29.27 -33.56 1.97
N SER A 139 -28.68 -32.82 2.90
CA SER A 139 -28.56 -31.37 2.80
C SER A 139 -27.16 -30.97 2.31
N SER A 140 -27.09 -30.18 1.24
CA SER A 140 -25.85 -29.52 0.81
C SER A 140 -25.96 -28.01 0.97
N GLU A 141 -25.05 -27.38 1.71
CA GLU A 141 -24.97 -25.92 1.78
C GLU A 141 -24.17 -25.37 0.58
N LYS A 142 -24.72 -24.34 -0.08
CA LYS A 142 -24.02 -23.56 -1.12
C LYS A 142 -24.10 -22.09 -0.74
N LEU A 143 -22.97 -21.39 -0.80
CA LEU A 143 -22.95 -19.95 -0.59
C LEU A 143 -23.53 -19.27 -1.82
N ASP A 144 -24.69 -18.64 -1.66
CA ASP A 144 -25.32 -17.83 -2.69
C ASP A 144 -25.00 -16.35 -2.45
N ILE A 145 -24.92 -15.59 -3.53
CA ILE A 145 -24.75 -14.13 -3.48
C ILE A 145 -25.77 -13.52 -4.43
N ILE A 146 -26.59 -12.59 -3.93
CA ILE A 146 -27.48 -11.77 -4.75
C ILE A 146 -26.82 -10.39 -4.91
N PRO A 147 -25.96 -10.17 -5.93
CA PRO A 147 -25.28 -8.90 -6.14
C PRO A 147 -26.23 -7.77 -6.62
N ALA A 148 -25.73 -6.53 -6.53
CA ALA A 148 -26.42 -5.25 -6.79
C ALA A 148 -27.63 -5.33 -7.76
N LYS A 149 -28.84 -5.27 -7.20
CA LYS A 149 -30.07 -5.12 -7.98
C LYS A 149 -30.05 -3.74 -8.66
N ILE A 150 -30.06 -3.72 -9.99
CA ILE A 150 -30.20 -2.48 -10.75
C ILE A 150 -31.69 -2.16 -10.88
N GLN A 151 -32.05 -0.90 -10.66
CA GLN A 151 -33.42 -0.42 -10.75
C GLN A 151 -33.46 0.96 -11.40
N VAL A 152 -34.62 1.32 -11.95
CA VAL A 152 -34.87 2.63 -12.57
C VAL A 152 -35.75 3.46 -11.64
N GLU A 153 -35.27 4.63 -11.24
CA GLU A 153 -36.06 5.60 -10.49
C GLU A 153 -36.87 6.49 -11.44
N VAL A 154 -38.20 6.43 -11.35
CA VAL A 154 -39.11 7.23 -12.20
C VAL A 154 -39.61 8.45 -11.42
N HIS A 155 -39.08 9.63 -11.76
CA HIS A 155 -39.44 10.90 -11.13
C HIS A 155 -40.55 11.60 -11.94
N ILE A 156 -41.80 11.57 -11.43
CA ILE A 156 -42.97 12.17 -12.09
C ILE A 156 -43.22 13.57 -11.52
N ARG A 157 -43.27 14.59 -12.40
CA ARG A 157 -43.57 16.00 -12.04
C ARG A 157 -44.82 16.47 -12.79
N PRO A 158 -46.02 16.35 -12.18
CA PRO A 158 -47.26 16.78 -12.82
C PRO A 158 -47.23 18.28 -13.17
N LYS A 159 -47.83 18.61 -14.31
CA LYS A 159 -47.98 19.99 -14.79
C LYS A 159 -49.40 20.46 -14.52
N TYR A 160 -49.55 21.66 -13.96
CA TYR A 160 -50.85 22.25 -13.65
C TYR A 160 -51.03 23.55 -14.42
N ALA A 161 -52.21 23.74 -15.00
CA ALA A 161 -52.59 24.96 -15.71
C ALA A 161 -54.05 25.33 -15.37
N CYS A 162 -54.37 26.62 -15.34
CA CYS A 162 -55.73 27.10 -15.08
C CYS A 162 -56.56 27.09 -16.37
N LYS A 163 -57.63 26.29 -16.43
CA LYS A 163 -58.52 26.21 -17.59
C LYS A 163 -59.45 27.42 -17.78
N LYS A 164 -59.64 28.26 -16.75
CA LYS A 164 -60.61 29.36 -16.77
C LYS A 164 -60.06 30.67 -17.32
N CYS A 165 -58.80 30.98 -17.02
CA CYS A 165 -58.16 32.22 -17.45
C CYS A 165 -57.04 31.99 -18.48
N GLU A 166 -56.75 30.74 -18.85
CA GLU A 166 -55.68 30.35 -19.78
C GLU A 166 -54.29 30.98 -19.50
N GLY A 167 -54.09 31.55 -18.30
CA GLY A 167 -52.87 32.24 -17.91
C GLY A 167 -52.83 33.75 -18.24
N THR A 168 -53.92 34.34 -18.72
CA THR A 168 -53.97 35.74 -19.19
C THR A 168 -54.21 36.77 -18.07
N SER A 169 -54.40 36.32 -16.82
CA SER A 169 -54.75 37.22 -15.71
C SER A 169 -53.54 37.95 -15.10
N ASP A 170 -52.32 37.47 -15.33
CA ASP A 170 -51.11 38.04 -14.73
C ASP A 170 -49.88 37.69 -15.59
N GLU A 171 -49.34 38.65 -16.35
CA GLU A 171 -48.21 38.44 -17.27
C GLU A 171 -46.90 38.08 -16.56
N THR A 172 -46.84 38.26 -15.24
CA THR A 172 -45.64 38.00 -14.44
C THR A 172 -45.50 36.53 -14.01
N LEU A 173 -46.57 35.73 -14.08
CA LEU A 173 -46.58 34.35 -13.60
C LEU A 173 -46.65 33.34 -14.76
N PRO A 174 -45.89 32.22 -14.69
CA PRO A 174 -45.94 31.20 -15.73
C PRO A 174 -47.32 30.53 -15.80
N VAL A 175 -47.85 30.41 -17.02
CA VAL A 175 -49.14 29.78 -17.37
C VAL A 175 -49.25 28.33 -16.85
N VAL A 176 -48.12 27.64 -16.78
CA VAL A 176 -48.02 26.26 -16.32
C VAL A 176 -47.12 26.18 -15.09
N LYS A 177 -47.67 25.67 -13.99
CA LYS A 177 -46.93 25.43 -12.74
C LYS A 177 -46.45 23.99 -12.67
N ILE A 178 -45.17 23.81 -12.37
CA ILE A 178 -44.50 22.51 -12.21
C ILE A 178 -43.54 22.64 -11.02
N ALA A 179 -43.50 21.64 -10.14
CA ALA A 179 -42.50 21.58 -9.06
C ALA A 179 -41.08 21.63 -9.67
N PRO A 180 -40.08 22.28 -9.06
CA PRO A 180 -38.71 22.33 -9.59
C PRO A 180 -38.05 20.94 -9.67
N VAL A 181 -36.96 20.82 -10.44
CA VAL A 181 -36.13 19.60 -10.44
C VAL A 181 -35.45 19.49 -9.07
N SER A 182 -35.41 18.29 -8.48
CA SER A 182 -34.62 18.05 -7.27
C SER A 182 -33.13 18.28 -7.54
N ASN A 183 -32.42 18.88 -6.58
CA ASN A 183 -30.97 19.04 -6.69
C ASN A 183 -30.28 17.67 -6.81
N GLN A 184 -29.42 17.53 -7.80
CA GLN A 184 -28.61 16.33 -8.04
C GLN A 184 -27.15 16.73 -8.09
N ILE A 185 -26.27 15.85 -7.58
CA ILE A 185 -24.81 16.09 -7.59
C ILE A 185 -24.31 16.21 -9.04
N ALA A 186 -24.66 15.24 -9.89
CA ALA A 186 -24.36 15.27 -11.31
C ALA A 186 -25.58 15.78 -12.09
N GLU A 187 -25.60 17.08 -12.38
CA GLU A 187 -26.71 17.71 -13.09
C GLU A 187 -26.90 17.11 -14.49
N LYS A 188 -28.16 16.83 -14.86
CA LYS A 188 -28.54 16.21 -16.16
C LYS A 188 -27.95 14.81 -16.39
N SER A 189 -27.41 14.17 -15.34
CA SER A 189 -26.98 12.78 -15.41
C SER A 189 -28.16 11.83 -15.43
N MET A 190 -28.03 10.73 -16.17
CA MET A 190 -28.98 9.61 -16.10
C MET A 190 -28.79 8.72 -14.85
N LEU A 191 -27.69 8.93 -14.12
CA LEU A 191 -27.29 8.11 -12.98
C LEU A 191 -27.74 8.75 -11.67
N SER A 192 -28.44 7.99 -10.83
CA SER A 192 -28.85 8.46 -9.50
C SER A 192 -27.67 8.60 -8.54
N SER A 193 -27.85 9.33 -7.45
CA SER A 193 -26.81 9.52 -6.43
C SER A 193 -26.31 8.20 -5.84
N GLY A 194 -27.19 7.22 -5.66
CA GLY A 194 -26.81 5.88 -5.19
C GLY A 194 -25.93 5.13 -6.19
N PHE A 195 -26.26 5.22 -7.48
CA PHE A 195 -25.42 4.63 -8.54
C PHE A 195 -24.04 5.28 -8.61
N LEU A 196 -23.97 6.61 -8.49
CA LEU A 196 -22.70 7.34 -8.45
C LEU A 196 -21.85 6.94 -7.25
N ALA A 197 -22.44 6.87 -6.05
CA ALA A 197 -21.74 6.43 -4.84
C ALA A 197 -21.17 5.01 -4.99
N TYR A 198 -21.96 4.08 -5.53
CA TYR A 198 -21.52 2.71 -5.81
C TYR A 198 -20.35 2.67 -6.80
N THR A 199 -20.48 3.37 -7.93
CA THR A 199 -19.45 3.44 -8.99
C THR A 199 -18.12 3.99 -8.45
N LEU A 200 -18.17 5.07 -7.67
CA LEU A 200 -16.98 5.71 -7.10
C LEU A 200 -16.35 4.86 -6.00
N THR A 201 -17.16 4.23 -5.15
CA THR A 201 -16.66 3.29 -4.13
C THR A 201 -15.91 2.14 -4.79
N GLN A 202 -16.49 1.52 -5.81
CA GLN A 202 -15.81 0.48 -6.57
C GLN A 202 -14.52 0.96 -7.21
N LYS A 203 -14.53 2.18 -7.77
CA LYS A 203 -13.37 2.74 -8.45
C LYS A 203 -12.20 2.98 -7.50
N PHE A 204 -12.48 3.59 -6.34
CA PHE A 204 -11.45 4.14 -5.47
C PHE A 204 -11.18 3.30 -4.22
N ALA A 205 -12.22 2.73 -3.60
CA ALA A 205 -12.05 1.85 -2.44
C ALA A 205 -11.69 0.42 -2.87
N ASP A 206 -12.38 -0.11 -3.89
CA ASP A 206 -12.21 -1.51 -4.33
C ASP A 206 -11.22 -1.67 -5.50
N ALA A 207 -10.58 -0.57 -5.93
CA ALA A 207 -9.62 -0.54 -7.04
C ALA A 207 -10.16 -1.15 -8.35
N LEU A 208 -11.46 -1.04 -8.61
CA LEU A 208 -12.13 -1.62 -9.77
C LEU A 208 -12.15 -0.63 -10.95
N PRO A 209 -11.38 -0.85 -12.02
CA PRO A 209 -11.32 0.10 -13.13
C PRO A 209 -12.65 0.16 -13.89
N PHE A 210 -12.97 1.33 -14.47
CA PHE A 210 -14.25 1.56 -15.14
C PHE A 210 -14.56 0.55 -16.24
N TYR A 211 -13.57 0.07 -17.01
CA TYR A 211 -13.83 -0.96 -18.04
C TYR A 211 -14.35 -2.28 -17.44
N ARG A 212 -13.92 -2.62 -16.21
CA ARG A 212 -14.39 -3.82 -15.53
C ARG A 212 -15.78 -3.59 -14.95
N GLN A 213 -16.03 -2.39 -14.43
CA GLN A 213 -17.37 -1.98 -14.00
C GLN A 213 -18.38 -2.02 -15.15
N THR A 214 -18.03 -1.49 -16.33
CA THR A 214 -18.91 -1.57 -17.51
C THR A 214 -19.18 -3.02 -17.91
N GLY A 215 -18.17 -3.90 -17.87
CA GLY A 215 -18.37 -5.32 -18.15
C GLY A 215 -19.25 -6.03 -17.11
N ILE A 216 -19.19 -5.63 -15.83
CA ILE A 216 -20.08 -6.13 -14.78
C ILE A 216 -21.53 -5.68 -15.04
N LEU A 217 -21.74 -4.40 -15.33
CA LEU A 217 -23.05 -3.84 -15.63
C LEU A 217 -23.66 -4.46 -16.89
N GLN A 218 -22.85 -4.69 -17.92
CA GLN A 218 -23.28 -5.31 -19.16
C GLN A 218 -23.81 -6.74 -18.95
N ARG A 219 -23.18 -7.52 -18.06
CA ARG A 219 -23.69 -8.86 -17.68
C ARG A 219 -25.05 -8.79 -16.98
N SER A 220 -25.37 -7.67 -16.36
CA SER A 220 -26.69 -7.38 -15.79
C SER A 220 -27.67 -6.73 -16.79
N GLY A 221 -27.33 -6.72 -18.08
CA GLY A 221 -28.15 -6.13 -19.15
C GLY A 221 -28.10 -4.59 -19.22
N VAL A 222 -27.14 -3.96 -18.54
CA VAL A 222 -27.02 -2.50 -18.48
C VAL A 222 -25.81 -2.02 -19.26
N GLU A 223 -26.08 -1.35 -20.38
CA GLU A 223 -25.03 -0.80 -21.25
C GLU A 223 -24.72 0.65 -20.87
N ILE A 224 -23.55 0.86 -20.28
CA ILE A 224 -23.03 2.19 -19.95
C ILE A 224 -21.59 2.29 -20.47
N SER A 225 -21.27 3.40 -21.13
CA SER A 225 -19.94 3.62 -21.68
C SER A 225 -18.93 4.01 -20.59
N ARG A 226 -17.64 3.71 -20.82
CA ARG A 226 -16.55 4.13 -19.93
C ARG A 226 -16.44 5.65 -19.81
N SER A 227 -16.69 6.38 -20.90
CA SER A 227 -16.66 7.84 -20.90
C SER A 227 -17.79 8.41 -20.05
N THR A 228 -18.98 7.81 -20.07
CA THR A 228 -20.08 8.21 -19.17
C THR A 228 -19.67 8.10 -17.71
N LEU A 229 -19.11 6.95 -17.27
CA LEU A 229 -18.66 6.77 -15.88
C LEU A 229 -17.52 7.72 -15.50
N SER A 230 -16.58 7.95 -16.41
CA SER A 230 -15.47 8.88 -16.16
C SER A 230 -15.94 10.33 -16.03
N ASN A 231 -16.83 10.78 -16.92
CA ASN A 231 -17.33 12.15 -16.91
C ASN A 231 -18.21 12.42 -15.69
N THR A 232 -19.05 11.46 -15.28
CA THR A 232 -19.86 11.62 -14.07
C THR A 232 -19.00 11.61 -12.81
N ALA A 233 -17.91 10.83 -12.77
CA ALA A 233 -16.95 10.90 -11.68
C ALA A 233 -16.29 12.28 -11.56
N ILE A 234 -15.95 12.91 -12.68
CA ILE A 234 -15.39 14.28 -12.70
C ILE A 234 -16.42 15.28 -12.18
N GLN A 235 -17.67 15.22 -12.64
CA GLN A 235 -18.73 16.11 -12.15
C GLN A 235 -18.94 15.99 -10.64
N VAL A 236 -18.92 14.76 -10.12
CA VAL A 236 -19.02 14.52 -8.66
C VAL A 236 -17.82 15.16 -7.95
N TYR A 237 -16.60 14.96 -8.47
CA TYR A 237 -15.41 15.58 -7.91
C TYR A 237 -15.51 17.12 -7.90
N GLU A 238 -15.94 17.75 -8.99
CA GLU A 238 -16.09 19.21 -9.07
C GLU A 238 -17.02 19.75 -7.98
N LYS A 239 -18.15 19.08 -7.73
CA LYS A 239 -19.10 19.47 -6.68
C LYS A 239 -18.57 19.21 -5.27
N LEU A 240 -17.76 18.18 -5.08
CA LEU A 240 -17.15 17.85 -3.77
C LEU A 240 -15.85 18.61 -3.52
N SER A 241 -15.22 19.16 -4.54
CA SER A 241 -13.93 19.85 -4.45
C SER A 241 -13.88 20.97 -3.41
N PRO A 242 -14.95 21.76 -3.16
CA PRO A 242 -14.90 22.79 -2.11
C PRO A 242 -14.72 22.20 -0.71
N MET A 243 -15.19 20.98 -0.48
CA MET A 243 -15.05 20.30 0.82
C MET A 243 -13.61 19.85 1.09
N LEU A 244 -12.76 19.72 0.06
CA LEU A 244 -11.37 19.31 0.25
C LEU A 244 -10.59 20.31 1.08
N GLU A 245 -10.91 21.60 0.96
CA GLU A 245 -10.28 22.63 1.77
C GLU A 245 -10.68 22.53 3.25
N ASP A 246 -11.93 22.17 3.53
CA ASP A 246 -12.38 21.92 4.90
C ASP A 246 -11.74 20.65 5.49
N VAL A 247 -11.61 19.58 4.69
CA VAL A 247 -10.88 18.37 5.09
C VAL A 247 -9.40 18.69 5.36
N ARG A 248 -8.79 19.55 4.53
CA ARG A 248 -7.41 20.01 4.73
C ARG A 248 -7.28 20.77 6.05
N LYS A 249 -8.14 21.77 6.30
CA LYS A 249 -8.13 22.53 7.56
C LYS A 249 -8.31 21.63 8.78
N GLU A 250 -9.19 20.63 8.68
CA GLU A 250 -9.37 19.67 9.77
C GLU A 250 -8.12 18.84 9.99
N LEU A 251 -7.55 18.25 8.93
CA LEU A 251 -6.32 17.44 8.97
C LEU A 251 -5.17 18.16 9.69
N PHE A 252 -4.98 19.45 9.43
CA PHE A 252 -3.90 20.25 10.04
C PHE A 252 -4.12 20.63 11.50
N LYS A 253 -5.30 20.36 12.09
CA LYS A 253 -5.48 20.41 13.55
C LYS A 253 -4.81 19.23 14.25
N SER A 254 -4.46 18.16 13.52
CA SER A 254 -3.76 17.00 14.07
C SER A 254 -2.34 17.37 14.50
N LYS A 255 -1.98 17.18 15.77
CA LYS A 255 -0.60 17.42 16.26
C LYS A 255 0.47 16.51 15.65
N TYR A 256 0.05 15.47 14.94
CA TYR A 256 0.92 14.47 14.35
C TYR A 256 0.45 14.12 12.93
N LEU A 257 1.32 14.27 11.96
CA LEU A 257 1.07 13.99 10.55
C LEU A 257 2.05 12.94 10.03
N GLN A 258 1.55 12.01 9.22
CA GLN A 258 2.34 11.10 8.40
C GLN A 258 2.27 11.56 6.96
N ILE A 259 3.42 11.73 6.34
CA ILE A 259 3.53 12.19 4.95
C ILE A 259 4.38 11.18 4.19
N ASP A 260 3.84 10.71 3.09
CA ASP A 260 4.48 9.78 2.18
C ASP A 260 4.13 10.15 0.75
N GLU A 261 5.03 9.89 -0.19
CA GLU A 261 4.80 10.15 -1.61
C GLU A 261 4.93 8.87 -2.43
N THR A 262 4.00 8.71 -3.37
CA THR A 262 4.05 7.62 -4.35
C THR A 262 4.27 8.19 -5.74
N ILE A 263 5.21 7.59 -6.47
CA ILE A 263 5.50 7.94 -7.86
C ILE A 263 4.37 7.40 -8.75
N LEU A 264 3.86 8.26 -9.63
CA LEU A 264 2.87 7.94 -10.64
C LEU A 264 3.38 8.37 -12.02
N GLN A 265 2.80 7.76 -13.06
CA GLN A 265 2.91 8.21 -14.44
C GLN A 265 1.54 8.68 -14.92
N VAL A 266 1.47 9.90 -15.45
CA VAL A 266 0.22 10.52 -15.89
C VAL A 266 0.22 10.60 -17.41
N LEU A 267 -0.84 10.07 -18.02
CA LEU A 267 -1.04 10.16 -19.46
C LEU A 267 -1.52 11.55 -19.84
N ASN A 268 -1.01 12.08 -20.96
CA ASN A 268 -1.38 13.39 -21.51
C ASN A 268 -1.19 14.56 -20.52
N GLU A 269 -0.19 14.49 -19.65
CA GLU A 269 0.17 15.60 -18.78
C GLU A 269 0.75 16.76 -19.59
N PRO A 270 0.22 17.99 -19.47
CA PRO A 270 0.71 19.13 -20.22
C PRO A 270 2.21 19.38 -19.97
N GLY A 271 3.01 19.43 -21.04
CA GLY A 271 4.43 19.72 -20.94
C GLY A 271 5.31 18.56 -20.44
N LYS A 272 4.77 17.34 -20.32
CA LYS A 272 5.54 16.15 -19.92
C LYS A 272 5.25 14.92 -20.76
N SER A 273 6.26 14.05 -20.90
CA SER A 273 6.06 12.73 -21.48
C SER A 273 5.26 11.82 -20.54
N ASN A 274 4.55 10.86 -21.11
CA ASN A 274 3.83 9.82 -20.35
C ASN A 274 4.73 8.93 -19.46
N THR A 275 6.04 8.93 -19.69
CA THR A 275 7.04 8.21 -18.90
C THR A 275 7.61 9.03 -17.74
N SER A 276 7.32 10.33 -17.72
CA SER A 276 7.77 11.24 -16.67
C SER A 276 7.17 10.85 -15.32
N LYS A 277 7.95 11.10 -14.25
CA LYS A 277 7.50 10.88 -12.88
C LYS A 277 6.69 12.10 -12.41
N SER A 278 5.52 11.82 -11.88
CA SER A 278 4.69 12.74 -11.10
C SER A 278 4.40 12.11 -9.75
N TYR A 279 3.88 12.87 -8.79
CA TYR A 279 3.85 12.44 -7.39
C TYR A 279 2.45 12.58 -6.81
N MET A 280 2.03 11.56 -6.07
CA MET A 280 0.85 11.62 -5.21
C MET A 280 1.32 11.63 -3.77
N TRP A 281 1.12 12.77 -3.12
CA TRP A 281 1.38 12.98 -1.71
C TRP A 281 0.19 12.46 -0.91
N VAL A 282 0.48 11.61 0.07
CA VAL A 282 -0.52 11.04 0.99
C VAL A 282 -0.21 11.58 2.37
N ILE A 283 -1.16 12.34 2.92
CA ILE A 283 -1.01 13.00 4.20
C ILE A 283 -2.10 12.48 5.12
N ARG A 284 -1.67 11.96 6.27
CA ARG A 284 -2.56 11.32 7.23
C ARG A 284 -2.40 11.92 8.63
N GLY A 285 -3.52 12.22 9.26
CA GLY A 285 -3.61 12.71 10.64
C GLY A 285 -4.66 11.97 11.47
N PHE A 286 -4.78 12.31 12.75
CA PHE A 286 -5.76 11.73 13.69
C PHE A 286 -5.77 10.19 13.74
N ILE A 287 -4.59 9.57 13.69
CA ILE A 287 -4.40 8.14 13.42
C ILE A 287 -5.20 7.22 14.36
N ARG A 288 -5.42 7.62 15.61
CA ARG A 288 -6.11 6.83 16.65
C ARG A 288 -7.54 7.24 16.91
N GLU A 289 -7.97 8.37 16.39
CA GLU A 289 -9.31 8.92 16.62
C GLU A 289 -10.14 8.73 15.34
N LYS A 290 -10.27 9.80 14.55
CA LYS A 290 -10.95 9.80 13.26
C LYS A 290 -9.91 10.03 12.18
N PRO A 291 -9.27 8.98 11.65
CA PRO A 291 -8.17 9.15 10.73
C PRO A 291 -8.64 9.90 9.48
N VAL A 292 -7.94 10.99 9.17
CA VAL A 292 -8.13 11.75 7.95
C VAL A 292 -6.97 11.43 7.03
N VAL A 293 -7.27 11.07 5.78
CA VAL A 293 -6.26 10.81 4.74
C VAL A 293 -6.58 11.73 3.56
N LEU A 294 -5.61 12.53 3.17
CA LEU A 294 -5.69 13.40 2.01
C LEU A 294 -4.67 12.96 0.97
N TYR A 295 -5.13 12.86 -0.27
CA TYR A 295 -4.31 12.61 -1.45
C TYR A 295 -4.16 13.93 -2.22
N HIS A 296 -2.92 14.33 -2.49
CA HIS A 296 -2.61 15.54 -3.25
C HIS A 296 -1.67 15.22 -4.41
N TYR A 297 -2.10 15.55 -5.62
CA TYR A 297 -1.30 15.37 -6.82
C TYR A 297 -0.38 16.57 -7.04
N GLU A 298 0.90 16.31 -7.27
CA GLU A 298 1.88 17.33 -7.62
C GLU A 298 2.73 16.83 -8.81
N PRO A 299 2.88 17.62 -9.90
CA PRO A 299 3.73 17.27 -11.02
C PRO A 299 5.21 17.10 -10.62
N SER A 300 5.68 17.80 -9.59
CA SER A 300 7.09 17.77 -9.18
C SER A 300 7.28 17.07 -7.82
N ARG A 301 8.51 16.63 -7.51
CA ARG A 301 8.86 16.22 -6.13
C ARG A 301 9.40 17.40 -5.32
N SER A 302 8.97 18.62 -5.62
CA SER A 302 9.54 19.80 -4.98
C SER A 302 9.02 19.94 -3.55
N ALA A 303 9.92 20.15 -2.60
CA ALA A 303 9.55 20.45 -1.22
C ALA A 303 8.83 21.80 -1.09
N LYS A 304 8.89 22.66 -2.11
CA LYS A 304 8.18 23.95 -2.18
C LYS A 304 6.68 23.79 -2.02
N PHE A 305 6.11 22.79 -2.70
CA PHE A 305 4.70 22.45 -2.52
C PHE A 305 4.41 22.24 -1.04
N LEU A 306 5.21 21.41 -0.39
CA LEU A 306 4.99 21.06 1.01
C LEU A 306 5.20 22.25 1.95
N GLU A 307 6.20 23.10 1.70
CA GLU A 307 6.45 24.34 2.44
C GLU A 307 5.26 25.31 2.39
N GLU A 308 4.68 25.53 1.21
CA GLU A 308 3.50 26.37 1.03
C GLU A 308 2.25 25.71 1.62
N TRP A 309 2.11 24.40 1.43
CA TRP A 309 0.88 23.67 1.74
C TRP A 309 0.72 23.36 3.23
N ILE A 310 1.83 23.16 3.95
CA ILE A 310 1.87 22.98 5.41
C ILE A 310 1.55 24.29 6.15
N GLY A 311 1.81 25.45 5.54
CA GLY A 311 1.50 26.74 6.13
C GLY A 311 2.12 26.91 7.53
N ASP A 312 1.31 27.29 8.52
CA ASP A 312 1.74 27.55 9.90
C ASP A 312 1.50 26.36 10.84
N PHE A 313 1.57 25.13 10.31
CA PHE A 313 1.45 23.93 11.12
C PHE A 313 2.51 23.86 12.22
N GLU A 314 2.09 23.39 13.39
CA GLU A 314 2.94 23.13 14.54
C GLU A 314 2.67 21.73 15.07
N GLY A 315 3.72 20.92 15.18
CA GLY A 315 3.56 19.53 15.61
C GLY A 315 4.66 18.62 15.07
N ILE A 316 4.33 17.33 15.01
CA ILE A 316 5.25 16.28 14.58
C ILE A 316 4.89 15.86 13.15
N ILE A 317 5.89 15.77 12.28
CA ILE A 317 5.75 15.19 10.95
C ILE A 317 6.64 13.95 10.85
N GLN A 318 6.05 12.82 10.47
CA GLN A 318 6.80 11.60 10.15
C GLN A 318 6.89 11.40 8.64
N THR A 319 8.11 11.31 8.10
CA THR A 319 8.37 11.06 6.67
C THR A 319 9.47 10.02 6.44
N ASP A 320 9.74 9.68 5.18
CA ASP A 320 10.75 8.73 4.73
C ASP A 320 12.19 9.29 4.70
N GLY A 321 12.56 10.20 5.61
CA GLY A 321 13.96 10.65 5.77
C GLY A 321 14.61 11.24 4.52
N PHE A 322 13.82 11.66 3.52
CA PHE A 322 14.32 12.26 2.29
C PHE A 322 14.90 13.66 2.55
N GLU A 323 16.06 13.96 1.97
CA GLU A 323 16.80 15.22 2.20
C GLU A 323 15.97 16.48 1.86
N SER A 324 14.95 16.38 1.01
CA SER A 324 14.13 17.55 0.66
C SER A 324 13.31 18.09 1.84
N TYR A 325 13.11 17.32 2.91
CA TYR A 325 12.46 17.82 4.13
C TYR A 325 13.40 18.72 4.95
N ASP A 326 14.70 18.69 4.72
CA ASP A 326 15.66 19.49 5.49
C ASP A 326 15.50 21.00 5.24
N SER A 327 15.05 21.41 4.05
CA SER A 327 14.74 22.82 3.77
C SER A 327 13.52 23.29 4.56
N LEU A 328 12.47 22.48 4.60
CA LEU A 328 11.26 22.71 5.38
C LEU A 328 11.57 22.87 6.88
N LEU A 329 12.41 22.00 7.44
CA LEU A 329 12.74 22.03 8.86
C LEU A 329 13.60 23.24 9.24
N LYS A 330 14.41 23.75 8.31
CA LYS A 330 15.16 25.00 8.50
C LYS A 330 14.24 26.22 8.51
N THR A 331 13.20 26.22 7.67
CA THR A 331 12.27 27.36 7.57
C THR A 331 11.18 27.34 8.64
N LYS A 332 10.81 26.16 9.15
CA LYS A 332 9.70 25.97 10.11
C LYS A 332 10.19 25.25 11.39
N PRO A 333 10.81 25.98 12.35
CA PRO A 333 11.40 25.38 13.56
C PRO A 333 10.38 24.83 14.56
N ARG A 334 9.09 25.15 14.42
CA ARG A 334 8.00 24.62 15.26
C ARG A 334 7.56 23.21 14.84
N ILE A 335 8.11 22.69 13.75
CA ILE A 335 7.89 21.32 13.28
C ILE A 335 8.99 20.42 13.81
N LEU A 336 8.61 19.35 14.49
CA LEU A 336 9.52 18.28 14.88
C LEU A 336 9.45 17.14 13.85
N HIS A 337 10.58 16.79 13.26
CA HIS A 337 10.65 15.70 12.30
C HIS A 337 10.91 14.37 12.97
N ALA A 338 10.15 13.36 12.56
CA ALA A 338 10.34 11.97 12.94
C ALA A 338 10.66 11.13 11.70
N GLY A 339 11.72 10.31 11.76
CA GLY A 339 12.01 9.34 10.71
C GLY A 339 11.05 8.15 10.76
N CYS A 340 10.60 7.68 9.59
CA CYS A 340 9.76 6.49 9.50
C CYS A 340 10.59 5.21 9.70
N TRP A 341 10.35 4.50 10.81
CA TRP A 341 10.99 3.21 11.10
C TRP A 341 10.79 2.15 10.01
N ASN A 342 9.65 2.18 9.29
CA ASN A 342 9.38 1.20 8.23
C ASN A 342 10.32 1.42 7.03
N HIS A 343 10.56 2.68 6.67
CA HIS A 343 11.50 3.04 5.61
C HIS A 343 12.95 2.74 6.02
N ALA A 344 13.33 3.05 7.26
CA ALA A 344 14.64 2.68 7.79
C ALA A 344 14.86 1.15 7.78
N ARG A 345 13.89 0.38 8.29
CA ARG A 345 13.93 -1.09 8.32
C ARG A 345 14.08 -1.69 6.93
N ARG A 346 13.36 -1.17 5.93
CA ARG A 346 13.42 -1.64 4.53
C ARG A 346 14.85 -1.62 3.99
N ARG A 347 15.62 -0.56 4.25
CA ARG A 347 17.01 -0.44 3.80
C ARG A 347 17.92 -1.53 4.39
N PHE A 348 17.81 -1.79 5.69
CA PHE A 348 18.57 -2.88 6.32
C PHE A 348 18.10 -4.25 5.84
N PHE A 349 16.81 -4.42 5.57
CA PHE A 349 16.28 -5.65 4.99
C PHE A 349 16.80 -5.87 3.56
N GLU A 350 16.94 -4.83 2.75
CA GLU A 350 17.57 -4.90 1.41
C GLU A 350 19.03 -5.37 1.50
N ILE A 351 19.80 -4.90 2.49
CA ILE A 351 21.17 -5.39 2.75
C ILE A 351 21.13 -6.90 3.03
N LEU A 352 20.21 -7.35 3.89
CA LEU A 352 20.08 -8.77 4.24
C LEU A 352 19.64 -9.68 3.08
N LYS A 353 19.00 -9.12 2.04
CA LYS A 353 18.68 -9.90 0.84
C LYS A 353 19.95 -10.24 0.04
N VAL A 354 20.96 -9.38 0.08
CA VAL A 354 22.25 -9.55 -0.60
C VAL A 354 23.20 -10.32 0.32
N ASP A 355 23.47 -9.79 1.51
CA ASP A 355 24.28 -10.43 2.55
C ASP A 355 23.41 -10.85 3.73
N SER A 356 22.89 -12.08 3.63
CA SER A 356 22.07 -12.68 4.67
C SER A 356 22.78 -12.83 6.02
N LYS A 357 24.12 -12.76 6.07
CA LYS A 357 24.92 -12.94 7.29
C LYS A 357 25.38 -11.62 7.90
N ASN A 358 24.96 -10.48 7.36
CA ASN A 358 25.29 -9.17 7.91
C ASN A 358 24.72 -9.02 9.34
N ALA A 359 25.57 -9.25 10.35
CA ALA A 359 25.15 -9.29 11.74
C ALA A 359 24.53 -7.96 12.23
N GLN A 360 25.03 -6.84 11.72
CA GLN A 360 24.54 -5.51 12.09
C GLN A 360 23.14 -5.26 11.52
N ALA A 361 22.92 -5.55 10.23
CA ALA A 361 21.61 -5.41 9.61
C ALA A 361 20.59 -6.38 10.24
N GLN A 362 20.98 -7.61 10.58
CA GLN A 362 20.12 -8.56 11.30
C GLN A 362 19.71 -8.03 12.67
N TRP A 363 20.67 -7.48 13.42
CA TRP A 363 20.41 -6.91 14.75
C TRP A 363 19.44 -5.73 14.66
N ILE A 364 19.68 -4.77 13.76
CA ILE A 364 18.80 -3.60 13.60
C ILE A 364 17.37 -4.01 13.22
N VAL A 365 17.21 -4.90 12.25
CA VAL A 365 15.88 -5.39 11.84
C VAL A 365 15.15 -6.09 13.00
N LYS A 366 15.89 -6.83 13.84
CA LYS A 366 15.33 -7.49 15.03
C LYS A 366 14.90 -6.49 16.11
N GLU A 367 15.72 -5.48 16.40
CA GLU A 367 15.38 -4.45 17.38
C GLU A 367 14.16 -3.63 16.95
N ILE A 368 14.09 -3.22 15.68
CA ILE A 368 12.88 -2.58 15.14
C ILE A 368 11.67 -3.52 15.22
N GLY A 369 11.87 -4.83 15.00
CA GLY A 369 10.85 -5.85 15.16
C GLY A 369 10.25 -5.92 16.57
N LYS A 370 11.07 -5.74 17.62
CA LYS A 370 10.58 -5.66 19.00
C LYS A 370 9.65 -4.45 19.18
N LEU A 371 10.03 -3.28 18.66
CA LEU A 371 9.18 -2.08 18.69
C LEU A 371 7.81 -2.38 18.09
N TYR A 372 7.77 -3.03 16.93
CA TYR A 372 6.51 -3.39 16.25
C TYR A 372 5.67 -4.39 17.03
N ALA A 373 6.29 -5.31 17.78
CA ALA A 373 5.57 -6.23 18.65
C ALA A 373 4.82 -5.48 19.77
N VAL A 374 5.46 -4.50 20.41
CA VAL A 374 4.82 -3.63 21.41
C VAL A 374 3.65 -2.87 20.79
N GLU A 375 3.86 -2.26 19.61
CA GLU A 375 2.80 -1.53 18.91
C GLU A 375 1.61 -2.44 18.52
N SER A 376 1.86 -3.68 18.07
CA SER A 376 0.79 -4.65 17.76
C SER A 376 -0.02 -5.00 19.00
N LYS A 377 0.65 -5.34 20.10
CA LYS A 377 0.01 -5.67 21.38
C LYS A 377 -0.90 -4.54 21.85
N THR A 378 -0.43 -3.29 21.80
CA THR A 378 -1.23 -2.14 22.26
C THR A 378 -2.45 -1.89 21.38
N LYS A 379 -2.35 -2.21 20.08
CA LYS A 379 -3.47 -2.09 19.14
C LYS A 379 -4.51 -3.19 19.37
N GLU A 380 -4.06 -4.42 19.65
CA GLU A 380 -4.92 -5.57 19.98
C GLU A 380 -5.68 -5.35 21.30
N GLU A 381 -4.99 -4.83 22.32
CA GLU A 381 -5.54 -4.50 23.63
C GLU A 381 -6.38 -3.20 23.64
N LYS A 382 -6.39 -2.45 22.53
CA LYS A 382 -7.08 -1.14 22.37
C LYS A 382 -6.78 -0.16 23.51
N LEU A 383 -5.52 -0.13 23.94
CA LEU A 383 -5.09 0.73 25.04
C LEU A 383 -5.31 2.22 24.73
N SER A 384 -5.59 2.99 25.77
CA SER A 384 -5.62 4.45 25.66
C SER A 384 -4.24 5.02 25.31
N SER A 385 -4.21 6.27 24.84
CA SER A 385 -2.95 6.94 24.49
C SER A 385 -1.95 7.00 25.66
N GLU A 386 -2.44 7.16 26.89
CA GLU A 386 -1.59 7.22 28.09
C GLU A 386 -1.04 5.85 28.48
N GLU A 387 -1.87 4.80 28.44
CA GLU A 387 -1.45 3.43 28.74
C GLU A 387 -0.46 2.92 27.70
N HIS A 388 -0.68 3.23 26.42
CA HIS A 388 0.26 2.93 25.36
C HIS A 388 1.62 3.60 25.59
N LEU A 389 1.64 4.88 25.97
CA LEU A 389 2.88 5.59 26.27
C LEU A 389 3.63 4.94 27.44
N LYS A 390 2.92 4.56 28.51
CA LYS A 390 3.51 3.87 29.67
C LYS A 390 4.11 2.53 29.28
N LEU A 391 3.38 1.71 28.53
CA LEU A 391 3.88 0.41 28.07
C LEU A 391 5.13 0.59 27.21
N ARG A 392 5.08 1.52 26.24
CA ARG A 392 6.21 1.86 25.37
C ARG A 392 7.43 2.27 26.19
N GLN A 393 7.28 3.13 27.19
CA GLN A 393 8.38 3.53 28.08
C GLN A 393 8.92 2.34 28.89
N SER A 394 8.05 1.50 29.46
CA SER A 394 8.48 0.36 30.27
C SER A 394 9.23 -0.72 29.48
N GLU A 395 8.76 -1.07 28.28
CA GLU A 395 9.32 -2.17 27.50
C GLU A 395 10.52 -1.73 26.62
N ILE A 396 10.58 -0.46 26.19
CA ILE A 396 11.62 0.01 25.26
C ILE A 396 12.73 0.80 25.96
N GLN A 397 12.42 1.58 27.00
CA GLN A 397 13.45 2.33 27.73
C GLN A 397 14.40 1.40 28.52
N ALA A 398 13.92 0.20 28.87
CA ALA A 398 14.77 -0.86 29.42
C ALA A 398 15.86 -1.30 28.41
N ASP A 399 15.54 -1.35 27.11
CA ASP A 399 16.45 -1.80 26.05
C ASP A 399 17.40 -0.68 25.55
N CYS A 400 16.99 0.59 25.45
CA CYS A 400 17.87 1.69 25.01
C CYS A 400 18.98 2.09 26.03
N SER A 401 19.02 1.49 27.22
CA SER A 401 20.11 1.69 28.20
C SER A 401 21.45 1.08 27.76
N ARG A 402 21.46 0.34 26.64
CA ARG A 402 22.64 -0.27 26.00
C ARG A 402 23.19 0.50 24.78
N ASP A 403 22.64 1.68 24.46
CA ASP A 403 22.96 2.46 23.24
C ASP A 403 24.27 3.28 23.29
N SER A 404 25.39 2.69 23.71
CA SER A 404 26.71 3.31 23.52
C SER A 404 27.39 2.90 22.20
N PHE A 405 26.71 2.14 21.34
CA PHE A 405 27.37 1.44 20.22
C PHE A 405 27.20 2.11 18.84
N LEU A 406 26.24 3.02 18.67
CA LEU A 406 25.96 3.65 17.38
C LEU A 406 26.67 5.01 17.17
N ASP A 407 27.26 5.58 18.21
CA ASP A 407 28.02 6.85 18.12
C ASP A 407 29.50 6.66 17.70
N GLU A 408 30.01 5.42 17.65
CA GLU A 408 31.46 5.14 17.57
C GLU A 408 31.94 4.56 16.23
N GLN A 409 31.24 4.83 15.12
CA GLN A 409 31.72 4.49 13.76
C GLN A 409 31.88 5.72 12.87
N THR A 410 32.86 6.56 13.20
CA THR A 410 33.48 7.51 12.26
C THR A 410 34.89 7.02 11.92
N ASP A 411 35.15 6.67 10.66
CA ASP A 411 36.50 6.34 10.18
C ASP A 411 37.42 7.57 10.26
N SER A 412 38.71 7.31 10.47
CA SER A 412 39.90 8.16 10.50
C SER A 412 40.09 9.18 9.35
N ARG A 413 39.14 9.27 8.41
CA ARG A 413 39.13 10.22 7.28
C ARG A 413 37.91 11.13 7.22
N GLY A 414 37.02 11.11 8.22
CA GLY A 414 35.96 12.11 8.37
C GLY A 414 34.92 12.17 7.24
N ARG A 415 34.72 11.10 6.47
CA ARG A 415 33.61 10.96 5.50
C ARG A 415 32.68 9.84 5.93
N SER A 416 31.41 10.16 6.16
CA SER A 416 30.32 9.21 6.37
C SER A 416 29.84 8.66 5.03
N GLN A 417 30.11 7.39 4.72
CA GLN A 417 29.64 6.78 3.48
C GLN A 417 28.17 6.33 3.47
N ILE A 418 27.36 6.71 4.48
CA ILE A 418 25.93 6.34 4.53
C ILE A 418 24.99 7.51 4.80
N PHE A 419 25.48 8.69 5.20
CA PHE A 419 24.66 9.89 5.35
C PHE A 419 25.53 11.14 5.17
N ASP A 420 25.44 11.80 4.01
CA ASP A 420 25.89 13.19 3.87
C ASP A 420 24.72 14.10 4.27
N GLY A 421 24.47 14.15 5.57
CA GLY A 421 23.45 14.99 6.16
C GLY A 421 23.68 15.01 7.66
N LYS A 422 24.24 16.11 8.17
CA LYS A 422 24.33 16.35 9.62
C LYS A 422 22.92 16.51 10.18
N SER A 423 22.23 15.41 10.45
CA SER A 423 21.06 15.38 11.31
C SER A 423 21.20 14.21 12.29
N SER A 424 21.08 14.54 13.57
CA SER A 424 21.18 13.63 14.70
C SER A 424 20.09 12.54 14.62
N LEU A 425 20.38 11.43 13.95
CA LEU A 425 19.42 10.36 13.67
C LEU A 425 19.54 9.13 14.56
N VAL A 426 20.43 9.13 15.55
CA VAL A 426 20.50 8.04 16.52
C VAL A 426 20.46 8.60 17.94
N SER A 427 19.26 8.84 18.42
CA SER A 427 19.02 8.68 19.85
C SER A 427 17.58 8.24 20.04
N CYS A 428 17.32 7.30 20.94
CA CYS A 428 15.99 7.04 21.50
C CYS A 428 15.40 8.27 22.25
N ARG A 429 15.99 9.48 22.16
CA ARG A 429 15.62 10.69 22.89
C ARG A 429 14.69 11.71 22.17
N PRO A 430 13.75 11.38 21.26
CA PRO A 430 12.68 12.33 20.94
C PRO A 430 11.56 12.34 21.99
N VAL A 431 11.40 11.26 22.77
CA VAL A 431 10.23 11.10 23.67
C VAL A 431 10.27 12.04 24.89
N ALA A 432 11.46 12.47 25.33
CA ALA A 432 11.61 13.31 26.53
C ALA A 432 11.41 14.82 26.30
N LYS A 433 11.42 15.31 25.05
CA LYS A 433 11.17 16.73 24.77
C LYS A 433 9.68 17.05 24.51
N ALA A 434 8.87 16.05 24.17
CA ALA A 434 7.43 16.23 24.00
C ALA A 434 6.71 16.46 25.35
N SER A 435 7.19 15.89 26.46
CA SER A 435 6.50 15.97 27.76
C SER A 435 6.44 17.38 28.37
N ASN A 436 7.28 18.32 27.92
CA ASN A 436 7.26 19.71 28.42
C ASN A 436 6.33 20.65 27.61
N LEU A 437 5.79 20.22 26.47
CA LEU A 437 4.79 20.96 25.70
C LEU A 437 3.34 20.65 26.14
N PHE A 438 3.14 19.63 27.00
CA PHE A 438 1.81 19.19 27.46
C PHE A 438 1.48 19.59 28.91
N ARG A 439 2.11 20.64 29.45
CA ARG A 439 1.82 21.16 30.82
C ARG A 439 1.32 22.60 30.89
N SER A 440 0.90 23.19 29.78
CA SER A 440 0.20 24.49 29.80
C SER A 440 -0.83 24.57 28.68
N SER A 441 -1.99 23.96 28.88
CA SER A 441 -3.29 24.27 28.26
C SER A 441 -4.37 23.55 29.03
#